data_AF-A0A7C5YE30-F1
#
_entry.id   AF-A0A7C5YE30-F1
#
_cell.length_a   1.000
_cell.length_b   1.000
_cell.length_c   1.000
_cell.angle_alpha   90.00
_cell.angle_beta   90.00
_cell.angle_gamma   90.00
#
_symmetry.space_group_name_H-M   'P 1'
#
loop_
_entity.id
_entity.type
_entity.pdbx_description
1 polymer ?
#
loop_
_entity_poly.entity_id
_entity_poly.type
_entity_poly.pdbx_seq_one_letter_code
_entity_poly.pdbx_strand_id
1 'polypeptide(L)'
;NAAAQLGKRYEDVNLIVVHMGGGISIGAHRKGKVVNVNNALDGDGPFTPERSGTLPLTQLIDLCFSGKYTLDQMKKKIKGSGGMVDYLDTNDGLTVQNMIREGNKEAELVYKAMAYQIAKWIGRMATVLKGEVDAIVLTGGLAYDKDFMVKWLTEYAGFIAPVLVFPGGDEERALAMGALRVLRGQEEPKIYWEHKLNS
;
A
#
# COMPACT_ATOMS: atom_id res chain seq x y z
N ASN A 1 -17.02 6.65 0.18
CA ASN A 1 -16.09 5.53 -0.09
C ASN A 1 -16.08 5.28 -1.60
N ALA A 2 -15.13 4.49 -2.13
CA ALA A 2 -14.97 4.31 -3.57
C ALA A 2 -16.23 3.75 -4.27
N ALA A 3 -16.89 2.74 -3.69
CA ALA A 3 -18.11 2.17 -4.24
C ALA A 3 -19.24 3.21 -4.41
N ALA A 4 -19.43 4.10 -3.43
CA ALA A 4 -20.41 5.18 -3.53
C ALA A 4 -20.11 6.18 -4.67
N GLN A 5 -18.84 6.49 -4.96
CA GLN A 5 -18.48 7.31 -6.13
C GLN A 5 -18.80 6.62 -7.45
N LEU A 6 -18.81 5.28 -7.46
CA LEU A 6 -19.22 4.47 -8.61
C LEU A 6 -20.75 4.24 -8.68
N GLY A 7 -21.52 4.78 -7.73
CA GLY A 7 -22.97 4.56 -7.64
C GLY A 7 -23.37 3.11 -7.32
N LYS A 8 -22.47 2.33 -6.71
CA LYS A 8 -22.65 0.90 -6.42
C LYS A 8 -22.47 0.60 -4.94
N ARG A 9 -22.95 -0.57 -4.48
CA ARG A 9 -22.62 -1.09 -3.15
C ARG A 9 -21.22 -1.73 -3.18
N TYR A 10 -20.57 -1.82 -2.02
CA TYR A 10 -19.23 -2.40 -1.92
C TYR A 10 -19.20 -3.89 -2.31
N GLU A 11 -20.29 -4.59 -2.06
CA GLU A 11 -20.52 -5.99 -2.40
C GLU A 11 -20.68 -6.21 -3.91
N ASP A 12 -20.94 -5.15 -4.68
CA ASP A 12 -21.19 -5.22 -6.13
C ASP A 12 -19.97 -4.83 -6.97
N VAL A 13 -18.86 -4.42 -6.36
CA VAL A 13 -17.65 -3.93 -7.06
C VAL A 13 -16.41 -4.78 -6.82
N ASN A 14 -15.49 -4.71 -7.77
CA ASN A 14 -14.12 -5.19 -7.65
C ASN A 14 -13.17 -4.00 -7.65
N LEU A 15 -12.32 -3.87 -6.63
CA LEU A 15 -11.41 -2.73 -6.45
C LEU A 15 -9.99 -3.23 -6.23
N ILE A 16 -9.02 -2.47 -6.69
CA ILE A 16 -7.64 -2.58 -6.21
C ILE A 16 -7.40 -1.40 -5.27
N VAL A 17 -7.23 -1.67 -3.98
CA VAL A 17 -7.01 -0.62 -2.98
C VAL A 17 -5.54 -0.58 -2.59
N VAL A 18 -4.92 0.58 -2.79
CA VAL A 18 -3.51 0.87 -2.54
C VAL A 18 -3.42 1.87 -1.40
N HIS A 19 -3.06 1.39 -0.20
CA HIS A 19 -2.76 2.27 0.92
C HIS A 19 -1.26 2.58 0.96
N MET A 20 -0.91 3.86 0.83
CA MET A 20 0.49 4.32 0.72
C MET A 20 0.85 5.23 1.89
N GLY A 21 1.47 4.67 2.92
CA GLY A 21 2.02 5.38 4.08
C GLY A 21 3.42 4.88 4.42
N GLY A 22 3.79 4.86 5.72
CA GLY A 22 5.05 4.25 6.16
C GLY A 22 5.14 2.76 5.79
N GLY A 23 4.01 2.05 5.80
CA GLY A 23 3.83 0.78 5.11
C GLY A 23 2.99 0.96 3.83
N ILE A 24 3.15 0.03 2.88
CA ILE A 24 2.34 -0.01 1.67
C ILE A 24 1.62 -1.36 1.58
N SER A 25 0.30 -1.32 1.54
CA SER A 25 -0.55 -2.50 1.31
C SER A 25 -1.39 -2.31 0.04
N ILE A 26 -1.49 -3.38 -0.74
CA ILE A 26 -2.14 -3.40 -2.04
C ILE A 26 -3.04 -4.62 -2.08
N GLY A 27 -4.35 -4.39 -1.93
CA GLY A 27 -5.36 -5.42 -1.80
C GLY A 27 -6.25 -5.56 -3.04
N ALA A 28 -6.54 -6.78 -3.43
CA ALA A 28 -7.60 -7.12 -4.38
C ALA A 28 -8.91 -7.32 -3.61
N HIS A 29 -9.85 -6.40 -3.78
CA HIS A 29 -11.20 -6.49 -3.22
C HIS A 29 -12.12 -7.04 -4.29
N ARG A 30 -12.74 -8.20 -4.05
CA ARG A 30 -13.73 -8.81 -4.91
C ARG A 30 -15.06 -8.88 -4.17
N LYS A 31 -16.07 -8.15 -4.66
CA LYS A 31 -17.45 -8.21 -4.17
C LYS A 31 -17.52 -8.09 -2.64
N GLY A 32 -16.93 -7.02 -2.12
CA GLY A 32 -16.92 -6.73 -0.69
C GLY A 32 -15.87 -7.45 0.16
N LYS A 33 -15.04 -8.33 -0.43
CA LYS A 33 -14.05 -9.14 0.32
C LYS A 33 -12.63 -8.92 -0.20
N VAL A 34 -11.68 -8.78 0.71
CA VAL A 34 -10.24 -8.79 0.36
C VAL A 34 -9.84 -10.23 0.08
N VAL A 35 -9.63 -10.58 -1.19
CA VAL A 35 -9.28 -11.96 -1.61
C VAL A 35 -7.77 -12.17 -1.74
N ASN A 36 -6.99 -11.09 -1.80
CA ASN A 36 -5.53 -11.13 -1.78
C ASN A 36 -4.98 -9.77 -1.31
N VAL A 37 -3.87 -9.79 -0.58
CA VAL A 37 -3.14 -8.62 -0.12
C VAL A 37 -1.72 -9.04 0.25
N ASN A 38 -0.73 -8.15 0.05
CA ASN A 38 0.64 -8.39 0.51
C ASN A 38 0.78 -8.28 2.04
N ASN A 39 1.77 -8.96 2.60
CA ASN A 39 2.10 -8.79 4.02
C ASN A 39 2.95 -7.53 4.23
N ALA A 40 2.27 -6.39 4.32
CA ALA A 40 2.90 -5.09 4.50
C ALA A 40 3.70 -4.96 5.81
N LEU A 41 3.45 -5.80 6.82
CA LEU A 41 4.11 -5.74 8.12
C LEU A 41 5.49 -6.41 8.13
N ASP A 42 5.62 -7.54 7.43
CA ASP A 42 6.82 -8.39 7.45
C ASP A 42 7.72 -8.20 6.21
N GLY A 43 7.57 -7.07 5.51
CA GLY A 43 8.46 -6.69 4.41
C GLY A 43 8.13 -7.31 3.05
N ASP A 44 6.94 -7.90 2.87
CA ASP A 44 6.47 -8.31 1.54
C ASP A 44 5.74 -7.14 0.85
N GLY A 45 6.11 -6.84 -0.39
CA GLY A 45 5.52 -5.71 -1.10
C GLY A 45 6.53 -4.87 -1.87
N PRO A 46 6.08 -3.73 -2.43
CA PRO A 46 6.99 -2.70 -2.88
C PRO A 46 7.77 -2.14 -1.67
N PHE A 47 8.96 -1.60 -1.91
CA PHE A 47 9.62 -0.80 -0.86
C PHE A 47 8.78 0.46 -0.55
N THR A 48 8.95 0.98 0.65
CA THR A 48 8.14 2.07 1.19
C THR A 48 9.05 3.22 1.67
N PRO A 49 8.50 4.30 2.26
CA PRO A 49 9.33 5.31 2.91
C PRO A 49 10.31 4.75 3.96
N GLU A 50 9.97 3.67 4.66
CA GLU A 50 10.73 3.15 5.81
C GLU A 50 10.96 1.62 5.79
N ARG A 51 10.59 0.91 4.72
CA ARG A 51 10.72 -0.56 4.60
C ARG A 51 11.32 -0.95 3.26
N SER A 52 12.14 -2.00 3.27
CA SER A 52 12.85 -2.47 2.07
C SER A 52 11.93 -3.11 1.02
N GLY A 53 10.75 -3.59 1.44
CA GLY A 53 9.93 -4.47 0.60
C GLY A 53 10.67 -5.77 0.26
N THR A 54 10.18 -6.44 -0.78
CA THR A 54 10.72 -7.73 -1.23
C THR A 54 12.14 -7.60 -1.79
N LEU A 55 13.06 -8.46 -1.31
CA LEU A 55 14.46 -8.51 -1.74
C LEU A 55 14.84 -9.87 -2.35
N PRO A 56 15.91 -9.94 -3.16
CA PRO A 56 16.44 -11.21 -3.65
C PRO A 56 16.89 -12.12 -2.50
N LEU A 57 16.36 -13.35 -2.47
CA LEU A 57 16.60 -14.29 -1.36
C LEU A 57 18.07 -14.67 -1.22
N THR A 58 18.75 -14.98 -2.32
CA THR A 58 20.18 -15.38 -2.27
C THR A 58 21.05 -14.28 -1.70
N GLN A 59 20.87 -13.03 -2.14
CA GLN A 59 21.64 -11.89 -1.62
C GLN A 59 21.32 -11.59 -0.15
N LEU A 60 20.06 -11.75 0.26
CA LEU A 60 19.68 -11.60 1.65
C LEU A 60 20.36 -12.66 2.53
N ILE A 61 20.38 -13.92 2.09
CA ILE A 61 21.06 -15.01 2.79
C ILE A 61 22.57 -14.73 2.89
N ASP A 62 23.21 -14.31 1.79
CA ASP A 62 24.64 -13.97 1.79
C ASP A 62 24.96 -12.88 2.82
N LEU A 63 24.11 -11.84 2.92
CA LEU A 63 24.24 -10.77 3.91
C LEU A 63 23.99 -11.26 5.35
N CYS A 64 22.99 -12.13 5.56
CA CYS A 64 22.71 -12.71 6.88
C CYS A 64 23.91 -13.49 7.44
N PHE A 65 24.68 -14.15 6.58
CA PHE A 65 25.82 -14.98 6.98
C PHE A 65 27.18 -14.32 6.72
N SER A 66 27.22 -13.04 6.34
CA SER A 66 28.48 -12.34 6.03
C SER A 66 29.30 -11.96 7.28
N GLY A 67 28.77 -12.19 8.49
CA GLY A 67 29.37 -11.74 9.76
C GLY A 67 29.30 -10.23 10.02
N LYS A 68 28.61 -9.45 9.16
CA LYS A 68 28.55 -7.98 9.26
C LYS A 68 27.40 -7.46 10.12
N TYR A 69 26.32 -8.24 10.25
CA TYR A 69 25.08 -7.79 10.88
C TYR A 69 24.54 -8.82 11.87
N THR A 70 23.95 -8.35 12.95
CA THR A 70 23.15 -9.17 13.86
C THR A 70 21.75 -9.41 13.29
N LEU A 71 21.03 -10.40 13.84
CA LEU A 71 19.63 -10.64 13.49
C LEU A 71 18.77 -9.38 13.65
N ASP A 72 18.96 -8.63 14.73
CA ASP A 72 18.16 -7.42 14.99
C ASP A 72 18.49 -6.29 14.01
N GLN A 73 19.76 -6.16 13.62
CA GLN A 73 20.17 -5.22 12.56
C GLN A 73 19.56 -5.60 11.21
N MET A 74 19.54 -6.90 10.86
CA MET A 74 18.88 -7.38 9.64
C MET A 74 17.36 -7.12 9.67
N LYS A 75 16.69 -7.36 10.80
CA LYS A 75 15.27 -7.04 10.97
C LYS A 75 14.98 -5.54 10.80
N LYS A 76 15.84 -4.68 11.35
CA LYS A 76 15.69 -3.22 11.22
C LYS A 76 15.88 -2.74 9.77
N LYS A 77 16.78 -3.37 9.01
CA LYS A 77 16.96 -3.11 7.57
C LYS A 77 15.71 -3.47 6.75
N ILE A 78 14.95 -4.47 7.16
CA ILE A 78 13.66 -4.80 6.53
C ILE A 78 12.60 -3.77 6.91
N LYS A 79 12.54 -3.40 8.20
CA LYS A 79 11.53 -2.49 8.75
C LYS A 79 12.15 -1.45 9.69
N GLY A 80 12.06 -0.19 9.29
CA GLY A 80 12.44 0.99 10.09
C GLY A 80 13.72 1.68 9.63
N SER A 81 14.58 1.02 8.86
CA SER A 81 15.75 1.63 8.21
C SER A 81 15.99 1.08 6.80
N GLY A 82 14.90 0.78 6.09
CA GLY A 82 14.93 0.35 4.70
C GLY A 82 14.12 1.28 3.81
N GLY A 83 14.09 1.01 2.51
CA GLY A 83 13.30 1.81 1.57
C GLY A 83 13.87 3.21 1.41
N MET A 84 13.01 4.22 1.26
CA MET A 84 13.42 5.60 0.94
C MET A 84 14.44 6.18 1.93
N VAL A 85 14.28 5.91 3.23
CA VAL A 85 15.23 6.32 4.28
C VAL A 85 16.65 5.84 4.00
N ASP A 86 16.81 4.60 3.51
CA ASP A 86 18.13 4.02 3.25
C ASP A 86 18.83 4.68 2.04
N TYR A 87 18.07 5.29 1.12
CA TYR A 87 18.60 5.99 -0.06
C TYR A 87 18.74 7.50 0.12
N LEU A 88 17.77 8.15 0.76
CA LEU A 88 17.61 9.61 0.76
C LEU A 88 17.69 10.24 2.16
N ASP A 89 17.92 9.44 3.20
CA ASP A 89 17.99 9.87 4.61
C ASP A 89 16.70 10.58 5.10
N THR A 90 15.55 10.27 4.49
CA THR A 90 14.25 10.79 4.90
C THR A 90 13.12 9.80 4.57
N ASN A 91 12.11 9.74 5.44
CA ASN A 91 10.84 9.05 5.17
C ASN A 91 9.70 10.02 4.80
N ASP A 92 9.97 11.33 4.74
CA ASP A 92 8.96 12.33 4.43
C ASP A 92 8.82 12.51 2.92
N GLY A 93 7.67 12.09 2.39
CA GLY A 93 7.33 12.25 0.98
C GLY A 93 7.31 13.70 0.52
N LEU A 94 6.97 14.67 1.39
CA LEU A 94 6.96 16.09 1.02
C LEU A 94 8.39 16.61 0.82
N THR A 95 9.30 16.28 1.73
CA THR A 95 10.73 16.57 1.61
C THR A 95 11.29 16.05 0.28
N VAL A 96 11.00 14.79 -0.07
CA VAL A 96 11.49 14.20 -1.34
C VAL A 96 10.90 14.90 -2.57
N GLN A 97 9.62 15.28 -2.55
CA GLN A 97 9.04 16.07 -3.63
C GLN A 97 9.74 17.42 -3.82
N ASN A 98 10.11 18.10 -2.72
CA ASN A 98 10.86 19.36 -2.80
C ASN A 98 12.26 19.14 -3.41
N MET A 99 12.97 18.09 -2.99
CA MET A 99 14.27 17.72 -3.59
C MET A 99 14.13 17.51 -5.12
N ILE A 100 13.07 16.85 -5.57
CA ILE A 100 12.82 16.63 -7.01
C ILE A 100 12.55 17.96 -7.72
N ARG A 101 11.74 18.86 -7.14
CA ARG A 101 11.46 20.19 -7.71
C ARG A 101 12.72 21.05 -7.80
N GLU A 102 13.66 20.87 -6.88
CA GLU A 102 14.99 21.51 -6.89
C GLU A 102 15.99 20.85 -7.86
N GLY A 103 15.58 19.77 -8.53
CA GLY A 103 16.37 19.10 -9.57
C GLY A 103 17.23 17.93 -9.08
N ASN A 104 17.03 17.45 -7.85
CA ASN A 104 17.75 16.27 -7.34
C ASN A 104 17.34 15.01 -8.11
N LYS A 105 18.25 14.48 -8.93
CA LYS A 105 18.01 13.33 -9.81
C LYS A 105 18.00 11.99 -9.09
N GLU A 106 18.71 11.87 -7.98
CA GLU A 106 18.68 10.66 -7.16
C GLU A 106 17.34 10.51 -6.44
N ALA A 107 16.83 11.61 -5.87
CA ALA A 107 15.50 11.66 -5.27
C ALA A 107 14.41 11.29 -6.29
N GLU A 108 14.48 11.85 -7.50
CA GLU A 108 13.54 11.53 -8.59
C GLU A 108 13.59 10.04 -8.95
N LEU A 109 14.80 9.48 -9.11
CA LEU A 109 14.99 8.08 -9.46
C LEU A 109 14.40 7.14 -8.40
N VAL A 110 14.77 7.34 -7.13
CA VAL A 110 14.33 6.50 -6.01
C VAL A 110 12.81 6.60 -5.83
N TYR A 111 12.27 7.82 -5.81
CA TYR A 111 10.84 8.02 -5.60
C TYR A 111 10.00 7.46 -6.76
N LYS A 112 10.47 7.61 -8.01
CA LYS A 112 9.84 7.01 -9.18
C LYS A 112 9.95 5.49 -9.19
N ALA A 113 11.06 4.92 -8.70
CA ALA A 113 11.20 3.48 -8.53
C ALA A 113 10.17 2.92 -7.52
N MET A 114 9.85 3.68 -6.47
CA MET A 114 8.77 3.33 -5.54
C MET A 114 7.42 3.27 -6.24
N ALA A 115 7.06 4.32 -6.99
CA ALA A 115 5.84 4.36 -7.78
C ALA A 115 5.77 3.20 -8.80
N TYR A 116 6.90 2.87 -9.43
CA TYR A 116 7.01 1.75 -10.36
C TYR A 116 6.73 0.40 -9.69
N GLN A 117 7.29 0.15 -8.50
CA GLN A 117 7.00 -1.09 -7.77
C GLN A 117 5.54 -1.18 -7.31
N ILE A 118 4.96 -0.08 -6.85
CA ILE A 118 3.53 0.00 -6.50
C ILE A 118 2.68 -0.34 -7.73
N ALA A 119 2.97 0.26 -8.89
CA ALA A 119 2.25 -0.02 -10.13
C ALA A 119 2.33 -1.49 -10.56
N LYS A 120 3.51 -2.12 -10.43
CA LYS A 120 3.66 -3.57 -10.67
C LYS A 120 2.76 -4.40 -9.76
N TRP A 121 2.63 -4.02 -8.49
CA TRP A 121 1.73 -4.70 -7.56
C TRP A 121 0.25 -4.46 -7.85
N ILE A 122 -0.12 -3.28 -8.35
CA ILE A 122 -1.46 -3.04 -8.91
C ILE A 122 -1.73 -4.04 -10.05
N GLY A 123 -0.79 -4.21 -10.97
CA GLY A 123 -0.88 -5.21 -12.03
C GLY A 123 -1.05 -6.65 -11.50
N ARG A 124 -0.32 -7.02 -10.43
CA ARG A 124 -0.50 -8.32 -9.75
C ARG A 124 -1.93 -8.50 -9.24
N MET A 125 -2.50 -7.49 -8.59
CA MET A 125 -3.88 -7.55 -8.08
C MET A 125 -4.91 -7.54 -9.21
N ALA A 126 -4.64 -6.86 -10.33
CA ALA A 126 -5.48 -6.94 -11.52
C ALA A 126 -5.55 -8.37 -12.06
N THR A 127 -4.43 -9.09 -12.08
CA THR A 127 -4.40 -10.52 -12.44
C THR A 127 -5.22 -11.37 -11.47
N VAL A 128 -5.14 -11.11 -10.16
CA VAL A 128 -6.00 -11.79 -9.15
C VAL A 128 -7.47 -11.59 -9.46
N LEU A 129 -7.84 -10.37 -9.88
CA LEU A 129 -9.21 -9.99 -10.27
C LEU A 129 -9.57 -10.40 -11.71
N LYS A 130 -8.67 -11.06 -12.46
CA LYS A 130 -8.86 -11.46 -13.87
C LYS A 130 -9.20 -10.27 -14.78
N GLY A 131 -8.66 -9.09 -14.47
CA GLY A 131 -8.94 -7.85 -15.22
C GLY A 131 -10.31 -7.22 -14.92
N GLU A 132 -11.18 -7.86 -14.15
CA GLU A 132 -12.46 -7.30 -13.73
C GLU A 132 -12.25 -6.30 -12.59
N VAL A 133 -11.82 -5.08 -12.91
CA VAL A 133 -11.52 -4.02 -11.96
C VAL A 133 -12.41 -2.81 -12.24
N ASP A 134 -13.27 -2.43 -11.30
CA ASP A 134 -14.11 -1.23 -11.44
C ASP A 134 -13.31 0.05 -11.22
N ALA A 135 -12.36 0.04 -10.26
CA ALA A 135 -11.47 1.16 -9.99
C ALA A 135 -10.19 0.74 -9.26
N ILE A 136 -9.13 1.52 -9.47
CA ILE A 136 -7.94 1.53 -8.62
C ILE A 136 -8.12 2.67 -7.61
N VAL A 137 -7.95 2.39 -6.33
CA VAL A 137 -8.15 3.34 -5.23
C VAL A 137 -6.80 3.64 -4.59
N LEU A 138 -6.34 4.88 -4.71
CA LEU A 138 -5.12 5.36 -4.06
C LEU A 138 -5.49 6.08 -2.76
N THR A 139 -4.92 5.64 -1.64
CA THR A 139 -5.14 6.23 -0.32
C THR A 139 -3.86 6.23 0.51
N GLY A 140 -3.92 6.72 1.75
CA GLY A 140 -2.75 6.94 2.61
C GLY A 140 -2.10 8.32 2.43
N GLY A 141 -1.04 8.58 3.19
CA GLY A 141 -0.35 9.87 3.20
C GLY A 141 0.28 10.26 1.85
N LEU A 142 0.83 9.30 1.10
CA LEU A 142 1.45 9.60 -0.20
C LEU A 142 0.41 9.92 -1.29
N ALA A 143 -0.88 9.67 -1.07
CA ALA A 143 -1.93 10.04 -2.01
C ALA A 143 -2.22 11.56 -2.06
N TYR A 144 -1.64 12.36 -1.15
CA TYR A 144 -1.66 13.82 -1.26
C TYR A 144 -0.76 14.34 -2.40
N ASP A 145 0.24 13.56 -2.83
CA ASP A 145 1.18 13.92 -3.88
C ASP A 145 0.57 13.71 -5.28
N LYS A 146 -0.03 14.77 -5.80
CA LYS A 146 -0.63 14.81 -7.14
C LYS A 146 0.38 15.03 -8.25
N ASP A 147 1.52 15.64 -7.94
CA ASP A 147 2.49 16.09 -8.94
C ASP A 147 3.35 14.92 -9.44
N PHE A 148 3.67 13.97 -8.57
CA PHE A 148 4.58 12.86 -8.87
C PHE A 148 3.92 11.50 -8.61
N MET A 149 3.65 11.14 -7.35
CA MET A 149 3.20 9.77 -7.00
C MET A 149 1.89 9.38 -7.70
N VAL A 150 0.82 10.15 -7.49
CA VAL A 150 -0.49 9.87 -8.11
C VAL A 150 -0.41 9.95 -9.63
N LYS A 151 0.33 10.93 -10.17
CA LYS A 151 0.54 11.10 -11.61
C LYS A 151 1.18 9.85 -12.22
N TRP A 152 2.33 9.41 -11.70
CA TRP A 152 3.04 8.24 -12.22
C TRP A 152 2.23 6.96 -12.08
N LEU A 153 1.52 6.77 -10.96
CA LEU A 153 0.65 5.60 -10.78
C LEU A 153 -0.50 5.58 -11.79
N THR A 154 -1.07 6.75 -12.08
CA THR A 154 -2.10 6.88 -13.11
C THR A 154 -1.55 6.61 -14.51
N GLU A 155 -0.35 7.09 -14.83
CA GLU A 155 0.34 6.80 -16.09
C GLU A 155 0.64 5.30 -16.26
N TYR A 156 1.14 4.64 -15.21
CA TYR A 156 1.51 3.22 -15.29
C TYR A 156 0.32 2.27 -15.27
N ALA A 157 -0.70 2.55 -14.46
CA ALA A 157 -1.76 1.58 -14.16
C ALA A 157 -3.17 2.03 -14.62
N GLY A 158 -3.33 3.26 -15.10
CA GLY A 158 -4.63 3.79 -15.52
C GLY A 158 -5.28 3.04 -16.69
N PHE A 159 -4.51 2.24 -17.44
CA PHE A 159 -5.06 1.37 -18.48
C PHE A 159 -5.89 0.20 -17.92
N ILE A 160 -5.72 -0.14 -16.63
CA ILE A 160 -6.43 -1.25 -15.98
C ILE A 160 -7.86 -0.83 -15.62
N ALA A 161 -8.01 0.33 -14.97
CA ALA A 161 -9.29 0.89 -14.54
C ALA A 161 -9.11 2.38 -14.16
N PRO A 162 -10.21 3.16 -14.05
CA PRO A 162 -10.16 4.51 -13.53
C PRO A 162 -9.49 4.59 -12.15
N VAL A 163 -8.64 5.60 -11.95
CA VAL A 163 -7.93 5.83 -10.70
C VAL A 163 -8.70 6.84 -9.85
N LEU A 164 -9.10 6.44 -8.65
CA LEU A 164 -9.77 7.27 -7.65
C LEU A 164 -8.80 7.55 -6.50
N VAL A 165 -8.74 8.81 -6.05
CA VAL A 165 -7.76 9.23 -5.04
C VAL A 165 -8.49 9.73 -3.80
N PHE A 166 -8.16 9.12 -2.65
CA PHE A 166 -8.70 9.45 -1.34
C PHE A 166 -7.54 9.68 -0.36
N PRO A 167 -6.94 10.88 -0.33
CA PRO A 167 -5.78 11.15 0.50
C PRO A 167 -6.01 10.93 2.00
N GLY A 168 -4.97 10.46 2.69
CA GLY A 168 -5.00 10.20 4.14
C GLY A 168 -5.56 8.84 4.52
N GLY A 169 -5.88 8.69 5.80
CA GLY A 169 -6.59 7.55 6.37
C GLY A 169 -7.43 8.08 7.53
N ASP A 170 -8.74 8.06 7.39
CA ASP A 170 -9.66 8.55 8.43
C ASP A 170 -9.97 7.38 9.38
N GLU A 171 -8.92 6.89 10.06
CA GLU A 171 -8.97 5.68 10.88
C GLU A 171 -9.96 5.85 12.04
N GLU A 172 -9.92 7.01 12.71
CA GLU A 172 -10.84 7.34 13.80
C GLU A 172 -12.29 7.35 13.31
N ARG A 173 -12.56 7.95 12.15
CA ARG A 173 -13.89 7.93 11.55
C ARG A 173 -14.29 6.54 11.09
N ALA A 174 -13.38 5.75 10.54
CA ALA A 174 -13.66 4.39 10.12
C ALA A 174 -14.09 3.52 11.32
N LEU A 175 -13.40 3.66 12.45
CA LEU A 175 -13.75 3.03 13.73
C LEU A 175 -15.10 3.51 14.24
N ALA A 176 -15.32 4.83 14.30
CA ALA A 176 -16.58 5.42 14.77
C ALA A 176 -17.77 4.99 13.90
N MET A 177 -17.59 4.96 12.58
CA MET A 177 -18.61 4.51 11.64
C MET A 177 -18.85 3.00 11.72
N GLY A 178 -17.82 2.20 12.00
CA GLY A 178 -17.96 0.77 12.28
C GLY A 178 -18.83 0.51 13.51
N ALA A 179 -18.53 1.18 14.62
CA ALA A 179 -19.34 1.10 15.84
C ALA A 179 -20.78 1.58 15.59
N LEU A 180 -20.96 2.69 14.86
CA LEU A 180 -22.28 3.24 14.56
C LEU A 180 -23.15 2.29 13.72
N ARG A 181 -22.57 1.53 12.77
CA ARG A 181 -23.30 0.52 11.99
C ARG A 181 -23.83 -0.61 12.87
N VAL A 182 -23.01 -1.08 13.82
CA VAL A 182 -23.43 -2.08 14.81
C VAL A 182 -24.55 -1.54 15.69
N LEU A 183 -24.39 -0.32 16.23
CA LEU A 183 -25.42 0.32 17.07
C LEU A 183 -26.75 0.56 16.33
N ARG A 184 -26.72 0.67 15.00
CA ARG A 184 -27.91 0.85 14.15
C ARG A 184 -28.49 -0.47 13.60
N GLY A 185 -27.94 -1.62 13.96
CA GLY A 185 -28.37 -2.93 13.44
C GLY A 185 -28.09 -3.12 11.95
N GLN A 186 -27.12 -2.38 11.39
CA GLN A 186 -26.72 -2.48 9.99
C GLN A 186 -25.58 -3.48 9.78
N GLU A 187 -24.89 -3.87 10.86
CA GLU A 187 -23.79 -4.83 10.87
C GLU A 187 -23.85 -5.63 12.18
N GLU A 188 -23.72 -6.95 12.11
CA GLU A 188 -23.69 -7.80 13.30
C GLU A 188 -22.29 -7.76 13.96
N PRO A 189 -22.20 -7.61 15.29
CA PRO A 189 -20.92 -7.65 15.99
C PRO A 189 -20.33 -9.06 15.91
N LYS A 190 -19.01 -9.15 15.66
CA LYS A 190 -18.31 -10.44 15.63
C LYS A 190 -17.75 -10.79 17.01
N ILE A 191 -17.98 -12.03 17.46
CA ILE A 191 -17.41 -12.57 18.70
C ILE A 191 -16.04 -13.20 18.36
N TYR A 192 -14.98 -12.61 18.90
CA TYR A 192 -13.60 -12.99 18.57
C TYR A 192 -13.26 -14.47 18.89
N TRP A 193 -13.77 -14.99 20.02
CA TRP A 193 -13.45 -16.34 20.49
C TRP A 193 -14.10 -17.47 19.68
N GLU A 194 -15.32 -17.26 19.20
CA GLU A 194 -16.04 -18.26 18.39
C GLU A 194 -15.46 -18.36 16.96
N HIS A 195 -14.93 -17.26 16.44
CA HIS A 195 -14.33 -17.25 15.10
C HIS A 195 -13.00 -18.02 15.01
N LYS A 196 -12.21 -18.10 16.10
CA LYS A 196 -10.95 -18.87 16.11
C LYS A 196 -11.11 -20.39 16.10
N LEU A 197 -12.27 -20.90 16.53
CA LEU A 197 -12.55 -22.34 16.57
C LEU A 197 -13.06 -22.87 15.22
N ASN A 198 -13.52 -21.98 14.34
CA ASN A 198 -14.13 -22.32 13.05
C ASN A 198 -13.31 -21.82 11.83
N SER A 199 -12.08 -21.34 12.05
CA SER A 199 -11.14 -20.86 11.02
C SER A 199 -9.87 -21.71 10.99
#